data_AF-W0E3I5-F1
#
_entry.id   AF-W0E3I5-F1
#
_cell.length_a   1.000
_cell.length_b   1.000
_cell.length_c   1.000
_cell.angle_alpha   90.00
_cell.angle_beta   90.00
_cell.angle_gamma   90.00
#
_symmetry.space_group_name_H-M   'P 1'
#
loop_
_entity.id
_entity.type
_entity.pdbx_description
1 polymer ?
#
loop_
_entity_poly.entity_id
_entity_poly.type
_entity_poly.pdbx_seq_one_letter_code
_entity_poly.pdbx_strand_id
1 'polypeptide(L)'
;MQERMLFRVYRWPAAILLSALAAYWLFGVFIPPLLAQSPYISSLAGMSQRLALLAIGVGTITTTIYALLQSIRLWRWWRGKGDACTNCGGMVEVRTKKDRIYTQCLACGVRK
;
A
#
# COMPACT_ATOMS: atom_id res chain seq x y z
N MET A 1 6.17 -14.51 -16.34
CA MET A 1 6.68 -13.12 -16.20
C MET A 1 5.64 -12.13 -15.65
N GLN A 2 4.37 -12.22 -16.06
CA GLN A 2 3.27 -11.38 -15.54
C GLN A 2 3.10 -11.44 -14.00
N GLU A 3 3.27 -12.61 -13.38
CA GLU A 3 3.08 -12.78 -11.93
C GLU A 3 4.05 -11.94 -11.09
N ARG A 4 5.34 -11.90 -11.48
CA ARG A 4 6.36 -11.09 -10.80
C ARG A 4 6.06 -9.59 -10.90
N MET A 5 5.42 -9.20 -11.98
CA MET A 5 5.05 -7.82 -12.26
C MET A 5 3.83 -7.40 -11.44
N LEU A 6 2.78 -8.24 -11.38
CA LEU A 6 1.62 -8.05 -10.51
C LEU A 6 2.06 -7.97 -9.03
N PHE A 7 2.94 -8.86 -8.58
CA PHE A 7 3.40 -8.85 -7.21
C PHE A 7 4.14 -7.54 -6.86
N ARG A 8 5.00 -7.03 -7.76
CA ARG A 8 5.70 -5.75 -7.53
C ARG A 8 4.78 -4.54 -7.56
N VAL A 9 3.76 -4.55 -8.42
CA VAL A 9 2.75 -3.49 -8.51
C VAL A 9 1.89 -3.44 -7.24
N TYR A 10 1.44 -4.60 -6.76
CA TYR A 10 0.54 -4.69 -5.60
C TYR A 10 1.25 -4.83 -4.25
N ARG A 11 2.58 -4.96 -4.21
CA ARG A 11 3.34 -5.05 -2.94
C ARG A 11 3.05 -3.89 -1.99
N TRP A 12 3.06 -2.68 -2.51
CA TRP A 12 2.83 -1.46 -1.71
C TRP A 12 1.42 -1.39 -1.13
N PRO A 13 0.33 -1.49 -1.94
CA PRO A 13 -1.01 -1.48 -1.37
C PRO A 13 -1.24 -2.67 -0.42
N ALA A 14 -0.70 -3.86 -0.72
CA ALA A 14 -0.81 -5.00 0.19
C ALA A 14 -0.10 -4.76 1.53
N ALA A 15 1.10 -4.17 1.53
CA ALA A 15 1.82 -3.84 2.75
C ALA A 15 1.06 -2.81 3.62
N ILE A 16 0.45 -1.80 2.99
CA ILE A 16 -0.36 -0.81 3.70
C ILE A 16 -1.60 -1.48 4.32
N LEU A 17 -2.29 -2.35 3.57
CA LEU A 17 -3.47 -3.07 4.05
C LEU A 17 -3.13 -3.97 5.24
N LEU A 18 -2.03 -4.72 5.16
CA LEU A 18 -1.53 -5.55 6.26
C LEU A 18 -1.18 -4.71 7.49
N SER A 19 -0.53 -3.56 7.29
CA SER A 19 -0.17 -2.67 8.40
C SER A 19 -1.40 -2.05 9.08
N ALA A 20 -2.44 -1.69 8.30
CA ALA A 20 -3.70 -1.17 8.83
C ALA A 20 -4.46 -2.26 9.62
N LEU A 21 -4.44 -3.50 9.12
CA LEU A 21 -5.07 -4.63 9.79
C LEU A 21 -4.35 -4.98 11.10
N ALA A 22 -3.02 -4.96 11.10
CA ALA A 22 -2.21 -5.14 12.30
C ALA A 22 -2.44 -4.03 13.34
N ALA A 23 -2.54 -2.77 12.89
CA ALA A 23 -2.86 -1.64 13.77
C ALA A 23 -4.24 -1.80 14.40
N TYR A 24 -5.25 -2.23 13.65
CA TYR A 24 -6.56 -2.53 14.23
C TYR A 24 -6.50 -3.64 15.27
N TRP A 25 -5.76 -4.71 15.00
CA TRP A 25 -5.63 -5.83 15.93
C TRP A 25 -4.98 -5.38 17.25
N LEU A 26 -3.91 -4.58 17.16
CA LEU A 26 -3.25 -3.98 18.32
C LEU A 26 -4.18 -3.04 19.10
N PHE A 27 -4.73 -2.01 18.44
CA PHE A 27 -5.48 -0.93 19.10
C PHE A 27 -6.92 -1.27 19.43
N GLY A 28 -7.53 -2.21 18.71
CA GLY A 28 -8.92 -2.63 18.87
C GLY A 28 -9.11 -3.85 19.76
N VAL A 29 -8.17 -4.81 19.74
CA VAL A 29 -8.33 -6.09 20.46
C VAL A 29 -7.39 -6.19 21.65
N PHE A 30 -6.12 -5.82 21.48
CA PHE A 30 -5.09 -6.10 22.50
C PHE A 30 -4.96 -5.00 23.56
N ILE A 31 -4.97 -3.75 23.13
CA ILE A 31 -4.75 -2.56 23.97
C ILE A 31 -5.95 -2.21 24.91
N PRO A 32 -7.23 -2.28 24.48
CA PRO A 32 -8.35 -1.89 25.35
C PRO A 32 -8.54 -2.72 26.62
N PRO A 33 -8.40 -4.06 26.64
CA PRO A 33 -8.54 -4.83 27.89
C PRO A 33 -7.40 -4.57 28.88
N LEU A 34 -6.19 -4.24 28.40
CA LEU A 34 -5.04 -3.88 29.23
C LEU A 34 -5.21 -2.49 29.88
N LEU A 35 -5.80 -1.53 29.17
CA LEU A 35 -6.02 -0.17 29.69
C LEU A 35 -7.26 -0.08 30.60
N ALA A 36 -8.28 -0.89 30.34
CA ALA A 36 -9.54 -0.90 31.10
C ALA A 36 -9.37 -1.37 32.57
N GLN A 37 -8.24 -2.01 32.91
CA GLN A 37 -7.95 -2.41 34.30
C GLN A 37 -7.60 -1.23 35.22
N SER A 38 -7.34 -0.04 34.67
CA SER A 38 -6.99 1.14 35.46
C SER A 38 -8.05 2.24 35.34
N PRO A 39 -8.63 2.72 36.46
CA PRO A 39 -9.73 3.69 36.44
C PRO A 39 -9.32 5.05 35.84
N TYR A 40 -8.04 5.42 35.96
CA TYR A 40 -7.49 6.67 35.44
C TYR A 40 -7.30 6.70 33.91
N ILE A 41 -7.30 5.55 33.22
CA ILE A 41 -6.96 5.43 31.79
C ILE A 41 -8.15 4.94 30.94
N SER A 42 -9.32 4.76 31.59
CA SER A 42 -10.57 4.35 30.95
C SER A 42 -11.04 5.29 29.82
N SER A 43 -10.79 6.59 29.95
CA SER A 43 -11.08 7.59 28.90
C SER A 43 -10.15 7.46 27.68
N LEU A 44 -8.91 7.01 27.88
CA LEU A 44 -7.95 6.73 26.81
C LEU A 44 -8.32 5.47 26.02
N ALA A 45 -8.95 4.48 26.65
CA ALA A 45 -9.44 3.28 25.97
C ALA A 45 -10.56 3.61 24.96
N GLY A 46 -11.45 4.56 25.28
CA GLY A 46 -12.45 5.05 24.33
C GLY A 46 -11.84 5.85 23.17
N MET A 47 -10.79 6.63 23.44
CA MET A 47 -10.03 7.36 22.42
C MET A 47 -9.27 6.41 21.48
N SER A 48 -8.65 5.34 21.99
CA SER A 48 -7.90 4.38 21.19
C SER A 48 -8.79 3.60 20.22
N GLN A 49 -10.02 3.25 20.62
CA GLN A 49 -10.99 2.60 19.74
C GLN A 49 -11.46 3.50 18.60
N ARG A 50 -11.71 4.80 18.88
CA ARG A 50 -12.04 5.78 17.84
C ARG A 50 -10.88 5.99 16.88
N LEU A 51 -9.66 6.05 17.39
CA LEU A 51 -8.45 6.18 16.57
C LEU A 51 -8.24 4.93 15.69
N ALA A 52 -8.52 3.73 16.21
CA ALA A 52 -8.44 2.49 15.46
C ALA A 52 -9.43 2.45 14.29
N LEU A 53 -10.68 2.88 14.51
CA LEU A 53 -11.69 2.98 13.45
C LEU A 53 -11.28 3.98 12.35
N LEU A 54 -10.75 5.14 12.75
CA LEU A 54 -10.23 6.12 11.78
C LEU A 54 -9.02 5.58 11.02
N ALA A 55 -8.10 4.88 11.70
CA ALA A 55 -6.93 4.28 11.07
C ALA A 55 -7.30 3.22 10.01
N ILE A 56 -8.30 2.37 10.27
CA ILE A 56 -8.81 1.43 9.27
C ILE A 56 -9.52 2.16 8.14
N GLY A 57 -10.38 3.13 8.46
CA GLY A 57 -11.13 3.89 7.46
C GLY A 57 -10.19 4.57 6.47
N VAL A 58 -9.20 5.31 6.96
CA VAL A 58 -8.20 5.96 6.13
C VAL A 58 -7.30 4.93 5.42
N GLY A 59 -6.91 3.85 6.10
CA GLY A 59 -6.09 2.79 5.52
C GLY A 59 -6.76 2.06 4.35
N THR A 60 -8.06 1.77 4.46
CA THR A 60 -8.84 1.10 3.40
C THR A 60 -9.11 2.03 2.22
N ILE A 61 -9.40 3.31 2.47
CA ILE A 61 -9.60 4.29 1.40
C ILE A 61 -8.29 4.53 0.64
N THR A 62 -7.17 4.72 1.34
CA THR A 62 -5.87 4.94 0.69
C THR A 62 -5.41 3.73 -0.13
N THR A 63 -5.60 2.50 0.39
CA THR A 63 -5.25 1.26 -0.33
C THR A 63 -6.10 1.04 -1.56
N THR A 64 -7.41 1.28 -1.49
CA THR A 64 -8.32 1.15 -2.64
C THR A 64 -7.98 2.16 -3.73
N ILE A 65 -7.76 3.43 -3.40
CA ILE A 65 -7.34 4.45 -4.37
C ILE A 65 -6.02 4.06 -5.03
N TYR A 66 -5.01 3.63 -4.25
CA TYR A 66 -3.73 3.19 -4.80
C TYR A 66 -3.86 1.98 -5.73
N ALA A 67 -4.65 0.98 -5.33
CA ALA A 67 -4.91 -0.21 -6.15
C ALA A 67 -5.61 0.16 -7.46
N LEU A 68 -6.53 1.12 -7.44
CA LEU A 68 -7.27 1.59 -8.61
C LEU A 68 -6.37 2.38 -9.57
N LEU A 69 -5.47 3.23 -9.04
CA LEU A 69 -4.49 3.93 -9.86
C LEU A 69 -3.53 2.96 -10.55
N GLN A 70 -3.08 1.92 -9.84
CA GLN A 70 -2.20 0.89 -10.40
C GLN A 70 -2.93 0.02 -11.44
N SER A 71 -4.21 -0.30 -11.23
CA SER A 71 -4.98 -1.07 -12.21
C SER A 71 -5.26 -0.26 -13.48
N ILE A 72 -5.55 1.04 -13.38
CA ILE A 72 -5.69 1.94 -14.53
C ILE A 72 -4.38 2.02 -15.31
N ARG A 73 -3.24 2.12 -14.61
CA ARG A 73 -1.90 2.10 -15.22
C ARG A 73 -1.66 0.81 -15.99
N LEU A 74 -1.93 -0.34 -15.36
CA LEU A 74 -1.80 -1.65 -15.98
C LEU A 74 -2.70 -1.77 -17.23
N TRP A 75 -3.94 -1.28 -17.14
CA TRP A 75 -4.90 -1.30 -18.24
C TRP A 75 -4.47 -0.42 -19.43
N ARG A 76 -3.92 0.77 -19.16
CA ARG A 76 -3.35 1.64 -20.19
C ARG A 76 -2.16 0.97 -20.88
N TRP A 77 -1.25 0.36 -20.11
CA TRP A 77 -0.14 -0.41 -20.66
C TRP A 77 -0.63 -1.58 -21.53
N TRP A 78 -1.67 -2.31 -21.09
CA TRP A 78 -2.23 -3.43 -21.85
C TRP A 78 -2.87 -2.99 -23.18
N ARG A 79 -3.40 -1.76 -23.25
CA ARG A 79 -3.88 -1.13 -24.49
C ARG A 79 -2.74 -0.55 -25.36
N GLY A 80 -1.48 -0.81 -25.04
CA GLY A 80 -0.31 -0.25 -25.73
C GLY A 80 -0.12 1.26 -25.48
N LYS A 81 -0.85 1.85 -24.53
CA LYS A 81 -0.75 3.27 -24.16
C LYS A 81 0.11 3.42 -22.91
N GLY A 82 1.42 3.31 -23.06
CA GLY A 82 2.38 3.55 -21.99
C GLY A 82 3.77 3.03 -22.33
N ASP A 83 4.77 3.51 -21.59
CA ASP A 83 6.14 3.05 -21.79
C ASP A 83 6.27 1.56 -21.41
N ALA A 84 6.95 0.84 -22.28
CA ALA A 84 7.28 -0.57 -22.12
C ALA A 84 8.80 -0.75 -22.15
N CYS A 85 9.30 -1.72 -21.40
CA CYS A 85 10.71 -2.04 -21.42
C CYS A 85 11.09 -2.64 -22.78
N THR A 86 12.14 -2.10 -23.40
CA THR A 86 12.65 -2.60 -24.70
C THR A 86 13.21 -4.02 -24.63
N ASN A 87 13.58 -4.50 -23.44
CA ASN A 87 14.12 -5.85 -23.25
C ASN A 87 13.00 -6.89 -23.03
N CYS A 88 12.13 -6.63 -22.05
CA CYS A 88 11.16 -7.64 -21.58
C CYS A 88 9.69 -7.27 -21.84
N GLY A 89 9.42 -6.15 -22.52
CA GLY A 89 8.06 -5.64 -22.80
C GLY A 89 7.28 -5.12 -21.59
N GLY A 90 7.72 -5.43 -20.36
CA GLY A 90 7.01 -5.07 -19.14
C GLY A 90 6.92 -3.57 -18.88
N MET A 91 5.87 -3.15 -18.19
CA MET A 91 5.63 -1.77 -17.76
C MET A 91 6.80 -1.21 -16.96
N VAL A 92 7.07 0.07 -17.19
CA VAL A 92 8.15 0.81 -16.56
C VAL A 92 7.57 1.76 -15.51
N GLU A 93 8.26 1.88 -14.38
CA GLU A 93 7.92 2.81 -13.31
C GLU A 93 8.96 3.92 -13.25
N VAL A 94 8.52 5.17 -13.21
CA VAL A 94 9.41 6.33 -13.01
C VAL A 94 9.83 6.37 -11.55
N ARG A 95 11.14 6.33 -11.30
CA ARG A 95 11.75 6.36 -9.98
C ARG A 95 12.66 7.58 -9.91
N THR A 96 12.63 8.27 -8.78
CA THR A 96 13.50 9.41 -8.52
C THR A 96 14.54 9.02 -7.48
N LYS A 97 15.83 9.19 -7.76
CA LYS A 97 16.90 8.98 -6.78
C LYS A 97 17.99 10.02 -6.97
N LYS A 98 18.30 10.78 -5.91
CA LYS A 98 19.35 11.83 -5.92
C LYS A 98 19.22 12.78 -7.11
N ASP A 99 18.03 13.36 -7.29
CA ASP A 99 17.66 14.26 -8.41
C ASP A 99 17.79 13.69 -9.83
N ARG A 100 18.07 12.39 -9.99
CA ARG A 100 17.95 11.71 -11.27
C ARG A 100 16.64 10.95 -11.34
N ILE A 101 15.86 11.29 -12.37
CA ILE A 101 14.68 10.54 -12.77
C ILE A 101 15.19 9.41 -13.67
N TYR A 102 14.93 8.17 -13.26
CA TYR A 102 15.22 6.98 -14.07
C TYR A 102 13.98 6.13 -14.16
N THR A 103 13.85 5.40 -15.25
CA THR A 103 12.75 4.48 -15.46
C THR A 103 13.21 3.07 -15.10
N GLN A 104 12.48 2.37 -14.23
CA GLN A 104 12.81 1.00 -13.85
C GLN A 104 11.71 0.06 -14.33
N CYS A 105 12.09 -0.99 -15.07
CA CYS A 105 11.13 -2.00 -15.47
C CYS A 105 10.65 -2.82 -14.27
N LEU A 106 9.34 -2.93 -14.10
CA LEU A 106 8.74 -3.70 -13.01
C LEU A 106 8.94 -5.21 -13.20
N ALA A 107 8.98 -5.69 -14.45
CA ALA A 107 9.16 -7.11 -14.75
C ALA A 107 10.62 -7.57 -14.63
N CYS A 108 11.54 -6.99 -15.42
CA CYS A 108 12.94 -7.41 -15.46
C CYS A 108 13.88 -6.60 -14.54
N GLY A 109 13.44 -5.47 -13.97
CA GLY A 109 14.25 -4.67 -13.06
C GLY A 109 15.33 -3.80 -13.73
N VAL A 110 15.48 -3.88 -15.05
CA VAL A 110 16.41 -3.08 -15.85
C VAL A 110 16.05 -1.60 -15.73
N ARG A 111 17.06 -0.75 -15.54
CA ARG A 111 16.93 0.70 -15.46
C ARG A 111 17.30 1.33 -16.80
N LYS A 112 16.54 2.34 -17.21
CA LYS A 112 16.78 3.14 -18.41
C LYS A 112 16.69 4.62 -18.04
#